data_AF-A0A645G6Q1-F1
#
_entry.id   AF-A0A645G6Q1-F1
#
_cell.length_a   1.000
_cell.length_b   1.000
_cell.length_c   1.000
_cell.angle_alpha   90.00
_cell.angle_beta   90.00
_cell.angle_gamma   90.00
#
_symmetry.space_group_name_H-M   'P 1'
#
loop_
_entity.id
_entity.type
_entity.pdbx_description
1 polymer ?
#
loop_
_entity_poly.entity_id
_entity_poly.type
_entity_poly.pdbx_seq_one_letter_code
_entity_poly.pdbx_strand_id
1 'polypeptide(L)'
;MLENETKFINRRNNYLLKFNSAQQRLNNLERSLKTEKSNYDIYLRAKATKSLIDEYSLHIEQDRREKKVLVDRRSGIRQELSKYAEMKKIASEVYTKNFDRLLDDLDIPKNQVEGNSEPGEFLDASGAYGPRCKVSQILAFVKTKAELSAKTISFPIIIDSPNTLEQDDIHLDAILRKLFSWSETDNQIIIASLVGREIAESISGVNVIALDNQPNHVMNNVDYDKYFDEISQMLLLF
;
A
#
# COMPACT_ATOMS: atom_id res chain seq x y z
N MET A 1 90.00 -68.26 36.64
CA MET A 1 88.64 -67.84 37.05
C MET A 1 88.40 -66.35 36.83
N LEU A 2 89.32 -65.47 37.27
CA LEU A 2 89.19 -64.01 37.14
C LEU A 2 88.96 -63.47 35.70
N GLU A 3 89.63 -64.01 34.67
CA GLU A 3 89.48 -63.52 33.28
C GLU A 3 88.09 -63.74 32.65
N ASN A 4 87.39 -64.81 33.05
CA ASN A 4 86.05 -65.11 32.52
C ASN A 4 84.98 -64.20 33.13
N GLU A 5 85.12 -63.82 34.39
CA GLU A 5 84.26 -62.81 35.02
C GLU A 5 84.45 -61.43 34.40
N THR A 6 85.71 -61.04 34.11
CA THR A 6 85.98 -59.75 33.47
C THR A 6 85.38 -59.67 32.05
N LYS A 7 85.48 -60.75 31.26
CA LYS A 7 84.84 -60.83 29.94
C LYS A 7 83.31 -60.78 30.01
N PHE A 8 82.71 -61.44 31.01
CA PHE A 8 81.27 -61.44 31.22
C PHE A 8 80.76 -60.05 31.62
N ILE A 9 81.43 -59.40 32.57
CA ILE A 9 81.10 -58.04 33.03
C ILE A 9 81.24 -57.04 31.88
N ASN A 10 82.29 -57.13 31.07
CA ASN A 10 82.47 -56.26 29.90
C ASN A 10 81.39 -56.46 28.83
N ARG A 11 80.98 -57.71 28.56
CA ARG A 11 79.84 -57.98 27.66
C ARG A 11 78.55 -57.41 28.22
N ARG A 12 78.25 -57.63 29.50
CA ARG A 12 77.05 -57.10 30.16
C ARG A 12 77.00 -55.58 30.08
N ASN A 13 78.12 -54.91 30.38
CA ASN A 13 78.20 -53.45 30.31
C ASN A 13 78.05 -52.93 28.87
N ASN A 14 78.60 -53.63 27.88
CA ASN A 14 78.40 -53.30 26.47
C ASN A 14 76.93 -53.44 26.04
N TYR A 15 76.26 -54.52 26.45
CA TYR A 15 74.83 -54.68 26.21
C TYR A 15 73.98 -53.63 26.93
N LEU A 16 74.35 -53.26 28.15
CA LEU A 16 73.67 -52.21 28.91
C LEU A 16 73.82 -50.84 28.23
N LEU A 17 75.01 -50.52 27.70
CA LEU A 17 75.25 -49.31 26.93
C LEU A 17 74.44 -49.29 25.64
N LYS A 18 74.39 -50.41 24.91
CA LYS A 18 73.55 -50.55 23.70
C LYS A 18 72.07 -50.43 24.01
N PHE A 19 71.60 -51.00 25.11
CA PHE A 19 70.21 -50.89 25.56
C PHE A 19 69.85 -49.44 25.90
N ASN A 20 70.67 -48.76 26.71
CA ASN A 20 70.44 -47.37 27.08
C ASN A 20 70.50 -46.44 25.86
N SER A 21 71.41 -46.70 24.93
CA SER A 21 71.50 -46.02 23.63
C SER A 21 70.23 -46.20 22.80
N ALA A 22 69.72 -47.43 22.70
CA ALA A 22 68.49 -47.73 21.98
C ALA A 22 67.26 -47.06 22.64
N GLN A 23 67.20 -47.07 23.98
CA GLN A 23 66.12 -46.45 24.74
C GLN A 23 66.10 -44.92 24.58
N GLN A 24 67.27 -44.27 24.59
CA GLN A 24 67.36 -42.84 24.30
C GLN A 24 66.92 -42.51 22.87
N ARG A 25 67.31 -43.33 21.89
CA ARG A 25 66.85 -43.17 20.50
C ARG A 25 65.34 -43.29 20.38
N LEU A 26 64.73 -44.27 21.04
CA LEU A 26 63.28 -44.45 21.05
C LEU A 26 62.56 -43.24 21.64
N ASN A 27 62.98 -42.79 22.83
CA ASN A 27 62.39 -41.61 23.48
C ASN A 27 62.51 -40.34 22.63
N ASN A 28 63.63 -40.17 21.92
CA ASN A 28 63.83 -39.02 21.03
C ASN A 28 62.91 -39.09 19.80
N LEU A 29 62.73 -40.28 19.21
CA LEU A 29 61.79 -40.50 18.10
C LEU A 29 60.34 -40.23 18.53
N GLU A 30 59.92 -40.73 19.69
CA GLU A 30 58.58 -40.50 20.23
C GLU A 30 58.30 -39.02 20.50
N ARG A 31 59.28 -38.29 21.05
CA ARG A 31 59.17 -36.84 21.26
C ARG A 31 59.05 -36.08 19.93
N SER A 32 59.86 -36.45 18.94
CA SER A 32 59.82 -35.85 17.60
C SER A 32 58.45 -36.07 16.94
N LEU A 33 57.95 -37.31 16.95
CA LEU A 33 56.62 -37.67 16.44
C LEU A 33 55.49 -36.90 17.12
N LYS A 34 55.57 -36.73 18.44
CA LYS A 34 54.58 -35.97 19.21
C LYS A 34 54.59 -34.48 18.84
N THR A 35 55.77 -33.93 18.57
CA THR A 35 55.96 -32.53 18.17
C THR A 35 55.43 -32.30 16.75
N GLU A 36 55.72 -33.20 15.82
CA GLU A 36 55.17 -33.16 14.46
C GLU A 36 53.64 -33.25 14.42
N LYS A 37 53.04 -34.17 15.20
CA LYS A 37 51.57 -34.24 15.35
C LYS A 37 50.98 -32.93 15.89
N SER A 38 51.61 -32.34 16.90
CA SER A 38 51.16 -31.06 17.47
C SER A 38 51.23 -29.92 16.45
N ASN A 39 52.31 -29.84 15.66
CA ASN A 39 52.47 -28.84 14.61
C ASN A 39 51.45 -29.03 13.48
N TYR A 40 51.15 -30.28 13.11
CA TYR A 40 50.12 -30.61 12.13
C TYR A 40 48.71 -30.21 12.61
N ASP A 41 48.38 -30.46 13.88
CA ASP A 41 47.12 -30.02 14.49
C ASP A 41 46.97 -28.49 14.53
N ILE A 42 48.07 -27.77 14.77
CA ILE A 42 48.09 -26.30 14.71
C ILE A 42 47.84 -25.84 13.26
N TYR A 43 48.51 -26.46 12.28
CA TYR A 43 48.31 -26.16 10.87
C TYR A 43 46.87 -26.44 10.41
N LEU A 44 46.30 -27.58 10.77
CA LEU A 44 44.91 -27.93 10.46
C LEU A 44 43.94 -26.91 11.04
N ARG A 45 44.11 -26.53 12.31
CA ARG A 45 43.31 -25.48 12.94
C ARG A 45 43.46 -24.15 12.23
N ALA A 46 44.68 -23.72 11.92
CA ALA A 46 44.91 -22.48 11.19
C ALA A 46 44.28 -22.49 9.80
N LYS A 47 44.33 -23.62 9.08
CA LYS A 47 43.70 -23.80 7.76
C LYS A 47 42.18 -23.75 7.86
N ALA A 48 41.58 -24.42 8.84
CA ALA A 48 40.15 -24.38 9.10
C ALA A 48 39.69 -22.95 9.46
N THR A 49 40.40 -22.27 10.36
CA THR A 49 40.13 -20.88 10.73
C THR A 49 40.22 -19.96 9.52
N LYS A 50 41.23 -20.13 8.66
CA LYS A 50 41.34 -19.35 7.42
C LYS A 50 40.14 -19.57 6.49
N SER A 51 39.73 -20.84 6.30
CA SER A 51 38.56 -21.16 5.49
C SER A 51 37.28 -20.49 6.02
N LEU A 52 37.09 -20.49 7.34
CA LEU A 52 35.96 -19.81 7.98
C LEU A 52 36.03 -18.29 7.79
N ILE A 53 37.21 -17.69 7.93
CA ILE A 53 37.41 -16.25 7.68
C ILE A 53 37.06 -15.89 6.23
N ASP A 54 37.51 -16.70 5.27
CA ASP A 54 37.24 -16.48 3.85
C ASP A 54 35.72 -16.58 3.57
N GLU A 55 35.03 -17.56 4.17
CA GLU A 55 33.58 -17.73 4.08
C GLU A 55 32.79 -16.57 4.71
N TYR A 56 33.14 -16.17 5.94
CA TYR A 56 32.52 -15.01 6.59
C TYR A 56 32.76 -13.71 5.82
N SER A 57 33.95 -13.55 5.25
CA SER A 57 34.27 -12.37 4.42
C SER A 57 33.37 -12.32 3.19
N LEU A 58 33.11 -13.47 2.56
CA LEU A 58 32.17 -13.56 1.43
C LEU A 58 30.75 -13.18 1.85
N HIS A 59 30.25 -13.72 2.97
CA HIS A 59 28.92 -13.39 3.49
C HIS A 59 28.77 -11.91 3.83
N ILE A 60 29.76 -11.31 4.50
CA ILE A 60 29.76 -9.87 4.82
C ILE A 60 29.67 -9.03 3.55
N GLU A 61 30.39 -9.42 2.48
CA GLU A 61 30.33 -8.72 1.20
C GLU A 61 28.99 -8.91 0.48
N GLN A 62 28.33 -10.06 0.62
CA GLN A 62 26.97 -10.27 0.11
C GLN A 62 25.97 -9.39 0.86
N ASP A 63 25.97 -9.43 2.19
CA ASP A 63 25.10 -8.62 3.04
C ASP A 63 25.28 -7.12 2.78
N ARG A 64 26.53 -6.67 2.55
CA ARG A 64 26.83 -5.28 2.17
C ARG A 64 26.17 -4.88 0.85
N ARG A 65 26.22 -5.75 -0.17
CA ARG A 65 25.57 -5.48 -1.46
C ARG A 65 24.05 -5.44 -1.32
N GLU A 66 23.48 -6.41 -0.61
CA GLU A 66 22.03 -6.45 -0.37
C GLU A 66 21.54 -5.21 0.38
N LYS A 67 22.25 -4.83 1.46
CA LYS A 67 21.96 -3.61 2.21
C LYS A 67 22.00 -2.37 1.31
N LYS A 68 22.98 -2.27 0.41
CA LYS A 68 23.08 -1.16 -0.53
C LYS A 68 21.85 -1.09 -1.44
N VAL A 69 21.46 -2.21 -2.06
CA VAL A 69 20.27 -2.30 -2.91
C VAL A 69 19.00 -1.89 -2.13
N LEU A 70 18.84 -2.37 -0.90
CA LEU A 70 17.69 -2.00 -0.06
C LEU A 70 17.67 -0.52 0.31
N VAL A 71 18.84 0.08 0.58
CA VAL A 71 18.95 1.52 0.86
C VAL A 71 18.56 2.36 -0.35
N ASP A 72 19.01 1.97 -1.54
CA ASP A 72 18.70 2.65 -2.80
C ASP A 72 17.21 2.49 -3.15
N ARG A 73 16.63 1.30 -2.95
CA ARG A 73 15.18 1.10 -3.13
C ARG A 73 14.36 1.94 -2.15
N ARG A 74 14.79 2.00 -0.89
CA ARG A 74 14.12 2.81 0.15
C ARG A 74 14.18 4.30 -0.17
N SER A 75 15.29 4.80 -0.72
CA SER A 75 15.39 6.21 -1.10
C SER A 75 14.45 6.54 -2.27
N GLY A 76 14.33 5.65 -3.26
CA GLY A 76 13.35 5.76 -4.35
C GLY A 76 11.91 5.83 -3.82
N ILE A 77 11.52 4.88 -2.97
CA ILE A 77 10.18 4.86 -2.35
C ILE A 77 9.91 6.14 -1.55
N ARG A 78 10.88 6.64 -0.78
CA ARG A 78 10.72 7.91 -0.04
C ARG A 78 10.49 9.10 -0.97
N GLN A 79 11.17 9.14 -2.11
CA GLN A 79 10.98 10.19 -3.09
C GLN A 79 9.57 10.15 -3.71
N GLU A 80 9.08 8.95 -4.04
CA GLU A 80 7.71 8.76 -4.53
C GLU A 80 6.66 9.16 -3.49
N LEU A 81 6.84 8.75 -2.24
CA LEU A 81 5.96 9.14 -1.13
C LEU A 81 5.95 10.67 -0.92
N SER A 82 7.11 11.33 -1.06
CA SER A 82 7.18 12.78 -0.98
C SER A 82 6.42 13.47 -2.11
N LYS A 83 6.49 12.94 -3.34
CA LYS A 83 5.72 13.45 -4.47
C LYS A 83 4.23 13.26 -4.25
N TYR A 84 3.83 12.07 -3.78
CA TYR A 84 2.44 11.78 -3.46
C TYR A 84 1.89 12.69 -2.36
N ALA A 85 2.67 12.94 -1.30
CA ALA A 85 2.28 13.85 -0.23
C ALA A 85 2.03 15.28 -0.75
N GLU A 86 2.90 15.77 -1.64
CA GLU A 86 2.72 17.09 -2.26
C GLU A 86 1.49 17.13 -3.17
N MET A 87 1.29 16.09 -3.99
CA MET A 87 0.10 15.96 -4.84
C MET A 87 -1.19 15.90 -4.00
N LYS A 88 -1.19 15.14 -2.90
CA LYS A 88 -2.33 15.08 -1.96
C LYS A 88 -2.61 16.46 -1.39
N LYS A 89 -1.58 17.19 -0.94
CA LYS A 89 -1.73 18.54 -0.39
C LYS A 89 -2.38 19.49 -1.39
N ILE A 90 -1.87 19.54 -2.62
CA ILE A 90 -2.44 20.36 -3.70
C ILE A 90 -3.91 19.97 -3.96
N ALA A 91 -4.20 18.66 -4.02
CA ALA A 91 -5.55 18.19 -4.26
C ALA A 91 -6.53 18.57 -3.14
N SER A 92 -6.09 18.45 -1.88
CA SER A 92 -6.86 18.87 -0.72
C SER A 92 -7.14 20.36 -0.73
N GLU A 93 -6.15 21.21 -1.05
CA GLU A 93 -6.32 22.66 -1.13
C GLU A 93 -7.35 23.07 -2.20
N VAL A 94 -7.28 22.46 -3.39
CA VAL A 94 -8.24 22.70 -4.48
C VAL A 94 -9.64 22.22 -4.09
N TYR A 95 -9.73 21.04 -3.47
CA TYR A 95 -11.00 20.50 -2.99
C TYR A 95 -11.64 21.40 -1.93
N THR A 96 -10.91 21.78 -0.89
CA THR A 96 -11.44 22.63 0.19
C THR A 96 -11.93 23.96 -0.36
N LYS A 97 -11.19 24.57 -1.31
CA LYS A 97 -11.61 25.80 -1.97
C LYS A 97 -12.93 25.62 -2.75
N ASN A 98 -13.04 24.54 -3.53
CA ASN A 98 -14.24 24.25 -4.32
C ASN A 98 -15.43 23.92 -3.42
N PHE A 99 -15.20 23.18 -2.35
CA PHE A 99 -16.21 22.80 -1.37
C PHE A 99 -16.72 24.01 -0.60
N ASP A 100 -15.84 24.87 -0.07
CA ASP A 100 -16.22 26.11 0.61
C ASP A 100 -17.08 27.02 -0.27
N ARG A 101 -16.71 27.18 -1.56
CA ARG A 101 -17.52 27.96 -2.51
C ARG A 101 -18.92 27.37 -2.67
N LEU A 102 -19.02 26.04 -2.73
CA LEU A 102 -20.30 25.35 -2.86
C LEU A 102 -21.14 25.37 -1.59
N LEU A 103 -20.52 25.40 -0.40
CA LEU A 103 -21.22 25.63 0.86
C LEU A 103 -21.84 27.02 0.87
N ASP A 104 -21.08 28.05 0.48
CA ASP A 104 -21.57 29.42 0.40
C ASP A 104 -22.69 29.55 -0.66
N ASP A 105 -22.53 28.94 -1.85
CA ASP A 105 -23.52 28.96 -2.93
C ASP A 105 -24.86 28.31 -2.55
N LEU A 106 -24.85 27.34 -1.62
CA LEU A 106 -26.04 26.61 -1.16
C LEU A 106 -26.51 27.05 0.23
N ASP A 107 -26.02 28.19 0.72
CA ASP A 107 -26.36 28.79 2.02
C ASP A 107 -26.20 27.79 3.19
N ILE A 108 -25.05 27.13 3.23
CA ILE A 108 -24.68 26.19 4.28
C ILE A 108 -23.66 26.86 5.20
N PRO A 109 -23.99 27.09 6.49
CA PRO A 109 -23.03 27.67 7.43
C PRO A 109 -21.84 26.75 7.64
N LYS A 110 -20.60 27.29 7.60
CA LYS A 110 -19.36 26.51 7.76
C LYS A 110 -19.26 25.73 9.08
N ASN A 111 -20.00 26.13 10.11
CA ASN A 111 -20.03 25.40 11.39
C ASN A 111 -20.89 24.11 11.34
N GLN A 112 -21.60 23.85 10.24
CA GLN A 112 -22.37 22.63 10.02
C GLN A 112 -21.54 21.51 9.40
N VAL A 113 -20.29 21.80 9.03
CA VAL A 113 -19.36 20.85 8.42
C VAL A 113 -18.06 20.88 9.21
N GLU A 114 -17.50 19.71 9.50
CA GLU A 114 -16.20 19.65 10.16
C GLU A 114 -15.13 20.33 9.29
N GLY A 115 -14.27 21.12 9.92
CA GLY A 115 -13.36 22.05 9.23
C GLY A 115 -12.26 21.42 8.37
N ASN A 116 -12.19 20.08 8.27
CA ASN A 116 -11.19 19.35 7.50
C ASN A 116 -11.80 18.15 6.74
N SER A 117 -12.94 18.32 6.08
CA SER A 117 -13.49 17.23 5.26
C SER A 117 -12.55 16.89 4.11
N GLU A 118 -12.03 15.67 4.07
CA GLU A 118 -11.36 15.11 2.90
C GLU A 118 -12.41 14.62 1.87
N PRO A 119 -12.05 14.54 0.57
CA PRO A 119 -12.92 13.92 -0.43
C PRO A 119 -13.29 12.49 -0.02
N GLY A 120 -14.59 12.23 0.18
CA GLY A 120 -15.11 10.90 0.55
C GLY A 120 -15.18 10.61 2.05
N GLU A 121 -14.76 11.56 2.92
CA GLU A 121 -15.08 11.45 4.34
C GLU A 121 -16.58 11.60 4.58
N PHE A 122 -17.05 10.91 5.62
CA PHE A 122 -18.43 11.04 6.05
C PHE A 122 -18.67 12.46 6.60
N LEU A 123 -19.58 13.19 5.96
CA LEU A 123 -20.02 14.49 6.44
C LEU A 123 -21.12 14.31 7.48
N ASP A 124 -20.81 14.58 8.74
CA ASP A 124 -21.80 14.68 9.81
C ASP A 124 -22.44 16.08 9.79
N ALA A 125 -23.29 16.31 8.80
CA ALA A 125 -24.04 17.55 8.65
C ALA A 125 -25.40 17.45 9.34
N SER A 126 -25.75 18.46 10.13
CA SER A 126 -26.97 18.43 10.93
C SER A 126 -28.24 18.45 10.05
N GLY A 127 -29.20 17.57 10.37
CA GLY A 127 -30.59 17.58 9.89
C GLY A 127 -30.78 18.05 8.44
N ALA A 128 -31.40 19.23 8.27
CA ALA A 128 -31.78 19.83 7.00
C ALA A 128 -30.61 20.34 6.13
N TYR A 129 -29.36 20.33 6.60
CA TYR A 129 -28.20 20.68 5.77
C TYR A 129 -27.60 19.46 5.07
N GLY A 130 -27.87 18.25 5.56
CA GLY A 130 -27.30 17.00 5.04
C GLY A 130 -27.34 16.86 3.51
N PRO A 131 -28.51 17.00 2.86
CA PRO A 131 -28.63 16.89 1.41
C PRO A 131 -27.78 17.92 0.66
N ARG A 132 -27.81 19.20 1.09
CA ARG A 132 -27.03 20.29 0.49
C ARG A 132 -25.53 20.05 0.64
N CYS A 133 -25.09 19.63 1.83
CA CYS A 133 -23.68 19.29 2.10
C CYS A 133 -23.18 18.17 1.17
N LYS A 134 -23.98 17.11 0.98
CA LYS A 134 -23.63 15.99 0.09
C LYS A 134 -23.55 16.43 -1.38
N VAL A 135 -24.48 17.26 -1.83
CA VAL A 135 -24.43 17.85 -3.18
C VAL A 135 -23.16 18.67 -3.34
N SER A 136 -22.85 19.56 -2.39
CA SER A 136 -21.59 20.33 -2.38
C SER A 136 -20.36 19.40 -2.44
N GLN A 137 -20.37 18.31 -1.69
CA GLN A 137 -19.25 17.36 -1.64
C GLN A 137 -18.99 16.71 -3.00
N ILE A 138 -20.05 16.20 -3.64
CA ILE A 138 -19.97 15.53 -4.93
C ILE A 138 -19.51 16.51 -6.02
N LEU A 139 -20.12 17.71 -6.06
CA LEU A 139 -19.77 18.73 -7.04
C LEU A 139 -18.33 19.24 -6.85
N ALA A 140 -17.89 19.43 -5.60
CA ALA A 140 -16.51 19.82 -5.28
C ALA A 140 -15.51 18.75 -5.70
N PHE A 141 -15.84 17.47 -5.50
CA PHE A 141 -15.01 16.36 -5.92
C PHE A 141 -14.84 16.31 -7.44
N VAL A 142 -15.93 16.36 -8.20
CA VAL A 142 -15.84 16.27 -9.67
C VAL A 142 -15.14 17.49 -10.28
N LYS A 143 -15.36 18.68 -9.71
CA LYS A 143 -14.67 19.91 -10.12
C LYS A 143 -13.17 19.81 -9.86
N THR A 144 -12.78 19.38 -8.66
CA THR A 144 -11.37 19.15 -8.30
C THR A 144 -10.71 18.14 -9.23
N LYS A 145 -11.41 17.05 -9.56
CA LYS A 145 -10.92 16.05 -10.52
C LYS A 145 -10.68 16.65 -11.91
N ALA A 146 -11.60 17.48 -12.38
CA ALA A 146 -11.49 18.15 -13.68
C ALA A 146 -10.31 19.15 -13.70
N GLU A 147 -10.14 19.94 -12.63
CA GLU A 147 -9.06 20.94 -12.52
C GLU A 147 -7.67 20.29 -12.44
N LEU A 148 -7.53 19.19 -11.71
CA LEU A 148 -6.22 18.53 -11.51
C LEU A 148 -5.86 17.58 -12.64
N SER A 149 -6.83 17.06 -13.38
CA SER A 149 -6.58 16.09 -14.43
C SER A 149 -7.62 16.14 -15.56
N ALA A 150 -7.31 16.96 -16.56
CA ALA A 150 -8.08 17.11 -17.79
C ALA A 150 -8.17 15.83 -18.66
N LYS A 151 -7.39 14.79 -18.36
CA LYS A 151 -7.39 13.50 -19.09
C LYS A 151 -8.23 12.42 -18.41
N THR A 152 -8.89 12.74 -17.29
CA THR A 152 -9.65 11.75 -16.54
C THR A 152 -10.99 11.49 -17.21
N ILE A 153 -11.38 10.22 -17.27
CA ILE A 153 -12.72 9.83 -17.72
C ILE A 153 -13.77 10.49 -16.82
N SER A 154 -14.72 11.19 -17.43
CA SER A 154 -15.88 11.78 -16.76
C SER A 154 -17.05 10.83 -16.87
N PHE A 155 -17.49 10.31 -15.73
CA PHE A 155 -18.69 9.49 -15.63
C PHE A 155 -19.92 10.38 -15.42
N PRO A 156 -21.10 9.95 -15.86
CA PRO A 156 -22.34 10.61 -15.48
C PRO A 156 -22.51 10.57 -13.97
N ILE A 157 -23.10 11.64 -13.41
CA ILE A 157 -23.48 11.73 -12.00
C ILE A 157 -24.97 11.47 -11.95
N ILE A 158 -25.37 10.43 -11.23
CA ILE A 158 -26.78 10.07 -11.05
C ILE A 158 -27.17 10.44 -9.62
N ILE A 159 -28.15 11.34 -9.48
CA ILE A 159 -28.70 11.76 -8.20
C ILE A 159 -30.14 11.26 -8.15
N ASP A 160 -30.36 10.23 -7.34
CA ASP A 160 -31.69 9.74 -7.03
C ASP A 160 -32.26 10.55 -5.86
N SER A 161 -33.34 11.27 -6.13
CA SER A 161 -34.13 12.00 -5.15
C SER A 161 -33.30 12.96 -4.29
N PRO A 162 -32.91 14.14 -4.83
CA PRO A 162 -32.12 15.13 -4.08
C PRO A 162 -32.85 15.66 -2.83
N ASN A 163 -34.16 15.43 -2.71
CA ASN A 163 -35.00 15.77 -1.57
C ASN A 163 -35.06 14.66 -0.49
N THR A 164 -33.92 14.14 -0.06
CA THR A 164 -33.90 13.28 1.14
C THR A 164 -34.12 14.15 2.38
N LEU A 165 -35.04 13.77 3.28
CA LEU A 165 -35.39 14.46 4.55
C LEU A 165 -36.31 15.70 4.43
N GLU A 166 -37.08 15.83 3.35
CA GLU A 166 -38.10 16.90 3.21
C GLU A 166 -37.51 18.31 3.43
N GLN A 167 -36.53 18.67 2.58
CA GLN A 167 -36.08 20.05 2.46
C GLN A 167 -37.31 20.94 2.23
N ASP A 168 -37.32 22.16 2.77
CA ASP A 168 -38.32 23.14 2.36
C ASP A 168 -38.15 23.48 0.86
N ASP A 169 -39.23 23.99 0.25
CA ASP A 169 -39.29 24.26 -1.18
C ASP A 169 -38.19 25.23 -1.65
N ILE A 170 -37.75 26.14 -0.77
CA ILE A 170 -36.73 27.15 -1.09
C ILE A 170 -35.36 26.50 -1.25
N HIS A 171 -34.95 25.67 -0.29
CA HIS A 171 -33.65 25.01 -0.34
C HIS A 171 -33.61 23.93 -1.42
N LEU A 172 -34.73 23.25 -1.67
CA LEU A 172 -34.82 22.29 -2.77
C LEU A 172 -34.70 22.97 -4.14
N ASP A 173 -35.34 24.14 -4.33
CA ASP A 173 -35.18 24.94 -5.55
C ASP A 173 -33.72 25.34 -5.76
N ALA A 174 -33.03 25.79 -4.71
CA ALA A 174 -31.61 26.14 -4.78
C ALA A 174 -30.72 24.95 -5.21
N ILE A 175 -30.93 23.76 -4.63
CA ILE A 175 -30.21 22.53 -5.01
C ILE A 175 -30.46 22.22 -6.49
N LEU A 176 -31.71 22.17 -6.91
CA LEU A 176 -32.09 21.78 -8.26
C LEU A 176 -31.56 22.77 -9.30
N ARG A 177 -31.70 24.08 -9.07
CA ARG A 177 -31.11 25.10 -9.95
C ARG A 177 -29.61 24.94 -10.06
N LYS A 178 -28.93 24.68 -8.93
CA LYS A 178 -27.48 24.48 -8.94
C LYS A 178 -27.07 23.28 -9.78
N LEU A 179 -27.77 22.15 -9.62
CA LEU A 179 -27.49 20.92 -10.37
C LEU A 179 -27.80 21.09 -11.87
N PHE A 180 -28.92 21.71 -12.22
CA PHE A 180 -29.33 21.92 -13.61
C PHE A 180 -28.47 22.95 -14.36
N SER A 181 -27.93 23.94 -13.65
CA SER A 181 -27.06 24.98 -14.23
C SER A 181 -25.56 24.66 -14.10
N TRP A 182 -25.20 23.50 -13.56
CA TRP A 182 -23.81 23.13 -13.36
C TRP A 182 -23.10 22.92 -14.69
N SER A 183 -22.16 23.80 -15.00
CA SER A 183 -21.37 23.77 -16.24
C SER A 183 -19.86 23.80 -15.99
N GLU A 184 -19.43 23.51 -14.76
CA GLU A 184 -18.02 23.58 -14.36
C GLU A 184 -17.23 22.34 -14.80
N THR A 185 -17.93 21.26 -15.19
CA THR A 185 -17.34 20.02 -15.67
C THR A 185 -18.14 19.44 -16.82
N ASP A 186 -17.51 18.56 -17.61
CA ASP A 186 -18.15 17.84 -18.73
C ASP A 186 -19.00 16.64 -18.25
N ASN A 187 -19.22 16.49 -16.95
CA ASN A 187 -20.04 15.40 -16.42
C ASN A 187 -21.50 15.61 -16.81
N GLN A 188 -22.12 14.60 -17.43
CA GLN A 188 -23.58 14.57 -17.53
C GLN A 188 -24.17 14.39 -16.13
N ILE A 189 -25.08 15.27 -15.71
CA ILE A 189 -25.83 15.13 -14.47
C ILE A 189 -27.23 14.63 -14.80
N ILE A 190 -27.62 13.52 -14.19
CA ILE A 190 -28.94 12.89 -14.31
C ILE A 190 -29.59 12.96 -12.94
N ILE A 191 -30.78 13.57 -12.87
CA ILE A 191 -31.53 13.73 -11.63
C ILE A 191 -32.85 12.99 -11.77
N ALA A 192 -33.10 12.02 -10.89
CA ALA A 192 -34.41 11.43 -10.71
C ALA A 192 -35.10 12.14 -9.54
N SER A 193 -36.27 12.73 -9.77
CA SER A 193 -37.00 13.47 -8.75
C SER A 193 -38.50 13.48 -9.03
N LEU A 194 -39.31 13.46 -7.96
CA LEU A 194 -40.76 13.65 -8.03
C LEU A 194 -41.16 15.12 -8.24
N VAL A 195 -40.25 16.05 -7.93
CA VAL A 195 -40.48 17.51 -7.96
C VAL A 195 -39.36 18.21 -8.71
N GLY A 196 -39.61 19.45 -9.16
CA GLY A 196 -38.61 20.26 -9.85
C GLY A 196 -38.75 20.30 -11.37
N ARG A 197 -39.81 19.73 -11.95
CA ARG A 197 -40.09 19.79 -13.38
C ARG A 197 -40.14 21.22 -13.90
N GLU A 198 -40.90 22.09 -13.24
CA GLU A 198 -41.03 23.50 -13.65
C GLU A 198 -39.68 24.24 -13.60
N ILE A 199 -38.85 23.93 -12.61
CA ILE A 199 -37.49 24.49 -12.48
C ILE A 199 -36.63 24.02 -13.65
N ALA A 200 -36.66 22.72 -13.96
CA ALA A 200 -35.91 22.14 -15.06
C ALA A 200 -36.31 22.73 -16.42
N GLU A 201 -37.62 22.85 -16.68
CA GLU A 201 -38.16 23.44 -17.90
C GLU A 201 -37.81 24.94 -18.04
N SER A 202 -37.54 25.63 -16.93
CA SER A 202 -37.10 27.04 -16.93
C SER A 202 -35.62 27.24 -17.30
N ILE A 203 -34.81 26.18 -17.30
CA ILE A 203 -33.35 26.25 -17.51
C ILE A 203 -33.01 25.70 -18.90
N SER A 204 -32.38 26.55 -19.73
CA SER A 204 -31.93 26.14 -21.07
C SER A 204 -30.89 25.03 -21.00
N GLY A 205 -31.03 24.03 -21.89
CA GLY A 205 -30.07 22.92 -22.01
C GLY A 205 -30.37 21.72 -21.11
N VAL A 206 -31.42 21.78 -20.29
CA VAL A 206 -31.90 20.64 -19.50
C VAL A 206 -32.86 19.80 -20.33
N ASN A 207 -32.60 18.49 -20.41
CA ASN A 207 -33.53 17.54 -21.00
C ASN A 207 -34.46 17.00 -19.91
N VAL A 208 -35.78 17.15 -20.09
CA VAL A 208 -36.78 16.70 -19.12
C VAL A 208 -37.51 15.48 -19.67
N ILE A 209 -37.43 14.37 -18.93
CA ILE A 209 -38.17 13.14 -19.22
C ILE A 209 -39.24 12.99 -18.15
N ALA A 210 -40.50 13.25 -18.51
CA ALA A 210 -41.63 13.01 -17.62
C ALA A 210 -42.05 11.54 -17.74
N LEU A 211 -42.11 10.86 -16.60
CA LEU A 211 -42.70 9.52 -16.49
C LEU A 211 -44.15 9.69 -16.03
N ASP A 212 -45.10 9.33 -16.89
CA ASP A 212 -46.55 9.47 -16.69
C ASP A 212 -47.22 8.13 -16.32
N ASN A 213 -46.42 7.10 -16.08
CA ASN A 213 -46.86 5.83 -15.55
C ASN A 213 -47.46 5.98 -14.15
N GLN A 214 -48.31 5.04 -13.77
CA GLN A 214 -48.83 4.96 -12.40
C GLN A 214 -47.66 4.92 -11.39
N PRO A 215 -47.74 5.63 -10.26
CA PRO A 215 -46.71 5.57 -9.23
C PRO A 215 -46.38 4.12 -8.84
N ASN A 216 -45.09 3.83 -8.64
CA ASN A 216 -44.55 2.49 -8.37
C ASN A 216 -44.68 1.46 -9.52
N HIS A 217 -45.05 1.85 -10.73
CA HIS A 217 -45.15 0.96 -11.90
C HIS A 217 -44.03 1.24 -12.90
N VAL A 218 -42.77 1.09 -12.47
CA VAL A 218 -41.56 1.38 -13.29
C VAL A 218 -41.49 0.49 -14.54
N MET A 219 -42.05 -0.72 -14.48
CA MET A 219 -42.39 -1.54 -15.64
C MET A 219 -43.90 -1.81 -15.63
N ASN A 220 -44.54 -1.70 -16.79
CA ASN A 220 -45.85 -2.32 -16.98
C ASN A 220 -45.67 -3.83 -17.25
N ASN A 221 -46.73 -4.61 -17.08
CA ASN A 221 -46.68 -6.07 -17.26
C ASN A 221 -46.19 -6.47 -18.66
N VAL A 222 -46.51 -5.69 -19.69
CA VAL A 222 -46.11 -5.98 -21.07
C VAL A 222 -44.59 -5.83 -21.24
N ASP A 223 -44.01 -4.78 -20.67
CA ASP A 223 -42.56 -4.57 -20.69
C ASP A 223 -41.84 -5.61 -19.83
N TYR A 224 -42.42 -5.99 -18.68
CA TYR A 224 -41.87 -7.02 -17.80
C TYR A 224 -41.78 -8.37 -18.52
N ASP A 225 -42.88 -8.80 -19.13
CA ASP A 225 -42.92 -10.05 -19.88
C ASP A 225 -41.97 -10.01 -21.09
N LYS A 226 -41.83 -8.85 -21.73
CA LYS A 226 -40.93 -8.67 -22.88
C LYS A 226 -39.45 -8.79 -22.52
N TYR A 227 -39.03 -8.27 -21.36
CA TYR A 227 -37.63 -8.24 -20.94
C TYR A 227 -37.31 -9.22 -19.81
N PHE A 228 -38.23 -10.14 -19.50
CA PHE A 228 -38.15 -11.07 -18.38
C PHE A 228 -36.84 -11.88 -18.37
N ASP A 229 -36.44 -12.41 -19.52
CA ASP A 229 -35.25 -13.25 -19.63
C ASP A 229 -33.95 -12.46 -19.39
N GLU A 230 -33.90 -11.21 -19.86
CA GLU A 230 -32.75 -10.31 -19.70
C GLU A 230 -32.61 -9.84 -18.24
N ILE A 231 -33.74 -9.51 -17.60
CA ILE A 231 -33.79 -9.16 -16.17
C ILE A 231 -33.36 -10.34 -15.31
N SER A 232 -33.85 -11.54 -15.63
CA SER A 232 -33.51 -12.77 -14.91
C SER A 232 -32.02 -13.10 -15.02
N GLN A 233 -31.40 -12.87 -16.18
CA GLN A 233 -29.96 -13.05 -16.36
C GLN A 233 -29.13 -12.02 -15.55
N MET A 234 -29.55 -10.76 -15.51
CA MET A 234 -28.86 -9.76 -14.68
C MET A 234 -28.92 -10.09 -13.19
N LEU A 235 -30.05 -10.57 -12.69
CA LEU A 235 -30.22 -10.92 -11.28
C LEU A 235 -29.43 -12.18 -10.85
N LEU A 236 -29.12 -13.07 -11.79
CA LEU A 236 -28.27 -14.25 -11.54
C LEU A 236 -26.76 -13.92 -11.52
N LEU A 237 -26.37 -12.74 -11.97
CA LEU A 237 -24.98 -12.26 -12.00
C LEU A 237 -24.57 -11.47 -10.75
N PHE A 238 -25.50 -11.21 -9.83
CA PHE A 238 -25.27 -10.64 -8.50
C PHE A 238 -25.50 -11.69 -7.41
#